data_AF-A0A317AW05-F1
#
_entry.id   AF-A0A317AW05-F1
#
_cell.length_a   1.000
_cell.length_b   1.000
_cell.length_c   1.000
_cell.angle_alpha   90.00
_cell.angle_beta   90.00
_cell.angle_gamma   90.00
#
_symmetry.space_group_name_H-M   'P 1'
#
loop_
_entity.id
_entity.type
_entity.pdbx_description
1 polymer ?
#
loop_
_entity_poly.entity_id
_entity_poly.type
_entity_poly.pdbx_seq_one_letter_code
_entity_poly.pdbx_strand_id
1 'polypeptide(L)'
;MALSVATGTSFAVLLTAISFHQTFEGFALGARISAIRFPPGSPKPWLMALAYGATTPIGQAIGLAIHTLYDPASEAGLLTVGFMNAVSSGLLLFAGLVELLAEDFLSDESYVVLRGKRRVQACASVVGGALLMAMVGAWA
;
A
#
# COMPACT_ATOMS: atom_id res chain seq x y z
N MET A 1 -5.32 -9.53 -5.08
CA MET A 1 -5.46 -10.91 -5.60
C MET A 1 -5.31 -11.96 -4.50
N ALA A 2 -4.29 -11.90 -3.63
CA ALA A 2 -4.10 -12.91 -2.57
C ALA A 2 -5.33 -13.11 -1.64
N LEU A 3 -6.01 -12.02 -1.25
CA LEU A 3 -7.18 -12.12 -0.37
C LEU A 3 -8.39 -12.83 -1.00
N SER A 4 -8.61 -12.68 -2.31
CA SER A 4 -9.80 -13.22 -2.98
C SER A 4 -9.72 -14.73 -3.22
N VAL A 5 -8.56 -15.33 -2.97
CA VAL A 5 -8.27 -16.75 -3.21
C VAL A 5 -7.94 -17.50 -1.91
N ALA A 6 -7.58 -16.78 -0.85
CA ALA A 6 -7.32 -17.37 0.46
C ALA A 6 -8.61 -17.93 1.09
N THR A 7 -8.54 -19.12 1.68
CA THR A 7 -9.64 -19.77 2.41
C THR A 7 -9.17 -20.23 3.79
N GLY A 8 -10.10 -20.35 4.75
CA GLY A 8 -9.78 -20.80 6.10
C GLY A 8 -9.03 -19.76 6.95
N THR A 9 -8.08 -20.21 7.78
CA THR A 9 -7.35 -19.35 8.72
C THR A 9 -6.49 -18.29 8.04
N SER A 10 -5.86 -18.61 6.90
CA SER A 10 -5.04 -17.67 6.14
C SER A 10 -5.83 -16.47 5.61
N PHE A 11 -7.12 -16.64 5.30
CA PHE A 11 -8.00 -15.55 4.91
C PHE A 11 -8.12 -14.49 6.01
N ALA A 12 -8.44 -14.93 7.24
CA ALA A 12 -8.65 -14.01 8.37
C ALA A 12 -7.39 -13.21 8.69
N VAL A 13 -6.23 -13.87 8.60
CA VAL A 13 -4.95 -13.25 8.88
C VAL A 13 -4.54 -12.28 7.77
N LEU A 14 -4.60 -12.70 6.49
CA LEU A 14 -4.33 -11.82 5.34
C LEU A 14 -5.28 -10.62 5.30
N LEU A 15 -6.54 -10.81 5.70
CA LEU A 15 -7.53 -9.74 5.77
C LEU A 15 -7.15 -8.73 6.84
N THR A 16 -6.80 -9.22 8.03
CA THR A 16 -6.31 -8.36 9.11
C THR A 16 -5.09 -7.57 8.66
N ALA A 17 -4.10 -8.23 8.05
CA ALA A 17 -2.87 -7.59 7.59
C ALA A 17 -3.13 -6.49 6.55
N ILE A 18 -3.91 -6.78 5.52
CA ILE A 18 -4.23 -5.82 4.44
C ILE A 18 -5.11 -4.69 4.98
N SER A 19 -6.04 -4.94 5.90
CA SER A 19 -6.86 -3.90 6.52
C SER A 19 -6.01 -2.88 7.28
N PHE A 20 -5.03 -3.33 8.07
CA PHE A 20 -4.11 -2.42 8.75
C PHE A 20 -3.26 -1.62 7.76
N HIS A 21 -2.69 -2.29 6.76
CA HIS A 21 -1.85 -1.65 5.74
C HIS A 21 -2.61 -0.55 4.98
N GLN A 22 -3.77 -0.89 4.43
CA GLN A 22 -4.62 0.05 3.67
C GLN A 22 -5.18 1.18 4.54
N THR A 23 -5.39 0.92 5.84
CA THR A 23 -5.81 2.01 6.74
C THR A 23 -4.69 3.03 6.93
N PHE A 24 -3.44 2.60 7.14
CA PHE A 24 -2.31 3.51 7.32
C PHE A 24 -1.93 4.25 6.04
N GLU A 25 -1.96 3.56 4.89
CA GLU A 25 -1.79 4.20 3.59
C GLU A 25 -2.89 5.23 3.31
N GLY A 26 -4.15 4.90 3.64
CA GLY A 26 -5.28 5.82 3.50
C GLY A 26 -5.15 7.07 4.38
N PHE A 27 -4.65 6.93 5.62
CA PHE A 27 -4.35 8.08 6.48
C PHE A 27 -3.22 8.94 5.93
N ALA A 28 -2.14 8.33 5.44
CA ALA A 28 -1.02 9.05 4.85
C ALA A 28 -1.45 9.84 3.61
N LEU A 29 -2.22 9.22 2.71
CA LEU A 29 -2.81 9.87 1.55
C LEU A 29 -3.76 10.99 1.96
N GLY A 30 -4.63 10.76 2.95
CA GLY A 30 -5.55 11.77 3.48
C GLY A 30 -4.82 13.01 4.01
N ALA A 31 -3.71 12.82 4.72
CA ALA A 31 -2.86 13.92 5.18
C ALA A 31 -2.29 14.73 4.00
N ARG A 32 -1.83 14.06 2.93
CA ARG A 32 -1.32 14.73 1.72
C ARG A 32 -2.42 15.49 0.97
N ILE A 33 -3.60 14.88 0.80
CA ILE A 33 -4.76 15.54 0.19
C ILE A 33 -5.13 16.79 0.98
N SER A 34 -5.14 16.72 2.32
CA SER A 34 -5.47 17.87 3.18
C SER A 34 -4.51 19.05 3.06
N ALA A 35 -3.25 18.80 2.66
CA ALA A 35 -2.24 19.84 2.46
C ALA A 35 -2.39 20.59 1.12
N ILE A 36 -3.17 20.06 0.18
CA ILE A 36 -3.41 20.68 -1.13
C ILE A 36 -4.51 21.74 -0.99
N ARG A 37 -4.27 22.95 -1.52
CA ARG A 37 -5.29 24.01 -1.56
C ARG A 37 -6.27 23.78 -2.71
N PHE A 38 -7.47 23.33 -2.36
CA PHE A 38 -8.58 23.21 -3.31
C PHE A 38 -9.49 24.44 -3.26
N PRO A 39 -10.14 24.80 -4.40
CA PRO A 39 -11.20 25.80 -4.40
C PRO A 39 -12.36 25.41 -3.45
N PRO A 40 -13.07 26.38 -2.85
CA PRO A 40 -14.24 26.12 -2.04
C PRO A 40 -15.26 25.27 -2.80
N GLY A 41 -15.75 24.20 -2.19
CA GLY A 41 -16.74 23.29 -2.80
C GLY A 41 -16.17 22.33 -3.86
N SER A 42 -14.84 22.22 -4.01
CA SER A 42 -14.26 21.29 -4.97
C SER A 42 -14.55 19.83 -4.58
N PRO A 43 -15.04 18.99 -5.51
CA PRO A 43 -15.24 17.56 -5.26
C PRO A 43 -13.93 16.75 -5.31
N LYS A 44 -12.81 17.37 -5.69
CA LYS A 44 -11.53 16.69 -5.92
C LYS A 44 -11.02 15.87 -4.72
N PRO A 45 -11.03 16.39 -3.46
CA PRO A 45 -10.58 15.60 -2.31
C PRO A 45 -11.36 14.30 -2.14
N TRP A 46 -12.68 14.37 -2.34
CA TRP A 46 -13.59 13.23 -2.23
C TRP A 46 -13.38 12.23 -3.36
N LEU A 47 -13.18 12.70 -4.60
CA LEU A 47 -12.88 11.83 -5.74
C LEU A 47 -11.54 11.11 -5.55
N MET A 48 -10.52 11.78 -5.00
CA MET A 48 -9.22 11.16 -4.71
C MET A 48 -9.34 10.08 -3.62
N ALA A 49 -10.09 10.37 -2.53
CA ALA A 49 -10.35 9.39 -1.48
C ALA A 49 -11.16 8.19 -2.00
N LEU A 50 -12.16 8.44 -2.84
CA LEU A 50 -12.98 7.39 -3.46
C LEU A 50 -12.14 6.56 -4.44
N ALA A 51 -11.30 7.18 -5.26
CA ALA A 51 -10.40 6.47 -6.18
C ALA A 51 -9.45 5.54 -5.40
N TYR A 52 -8.86 6.02 -4.30
CA TYR A 52 -8.04 5.19 -3.42
C TYR A 52 -8.83 4.01 -2.85
N GLY A 53 -9.97 4.27 -2.20
CA GLY A 53 -10.78 3.23 -1.56
C GLY A 53 -11.39 2.22 -2.53
N ALA A 54 -11.65 2.61 -3.78
CA ALA A 54 -12.22 1.74 -4.80
C ALA A 54 -11.18 0.87 -5.53
N THR A 55 -9.91 1.29 -5.58
CA THR A 55 -8.86 0.60 -6.35
C THR A 55 -8.66 -0.85 -5.87
N THR A 56 -8.54 -1.04 -4.55
CA THR A 56 -8.35 -2.36 -3.93
C THR A 56 -9.52 -3.33 -4.19
N PRO A 57 -10.79 -2.99 -3.92
CA PRO A 57 -11.91 -3.89 -4.19
C PRO A 57 -12.13 -4.15 -5.68
N ILE A 58 -11.88 -3.17 -6.57
CA ILE A 58 -11.93 -3.39 -8.03
C ILE A 58 -10.87 -4.41 -8.45
N GLY A 59 -9.63 -4.25 -7.97
CA GLY A 59 -8.55 -5.19 -8.24
C GLY A 59 -8.82 -6.60 -7.69
N GLN A 60 -9.49 -6.71 -6.53
CA GLN A 60 -9.93 -7.99 -5.98
C GLN A 60 -11.05 -8.63 -6.82
N ALA A 61 -12.03 -7.85 -7.28
CA ALA A 61 -13.10 -8.34 -8.13
C ALA A 61 -12.57 -8.87 -9.47
N ILE A 62 -11.64 -8.14 -10.10
CA ILE A 62 -10.96 -8.59 -11.31
C ILE A 62 -10.16 -9.88 -11.03
N GLY A 63 -9.41 -9.92 -9.93
CA GLY A 63 -8.65 -11.11 -9.53
C GLY A 63 -9.52 -12.35 -9.35
N LEU A 64 -10.70 -12.20 -8.72
CA LEU A 64 -11.67 -13.29 -8.55
C LEU A 64 -12.27 -13.73 -9.89
N ALA A 65 -12.57 -12.78 -10.78
CA ALA A 65 -13.11 -13.08 -12.11
C ALA A 65 -12.13 -13.87 -12.99
N ILE A 66 -10.83 -13.57 -12.89
CA ILE A 66 -9.79 -14.29 -13.65
C ILE A 66 -9.46 -15.64 -12.99
N HIS A 67 -9.59 -15.75 -11.66
CA HIS A 67 -9.32 -17.00 -10.93
C HIS A 67 -10.21 -18.18 -11.36
N THR A 68 -11.36 -17.94 -11.99
CA THR A 68 -12.20 -19.02 -12.54
C THR A 68 -11.74 -19.52 -13.92
N LEU A 69 -10.76 -18.85 -14.54
CA LEU A 69 -10.30 -19.12 -15.90
C LEU A 69 -9.03 -19.98 -15.97
N TYR A 70 -8.38 -20.27 -14.85
CA TYR A 70 -7.17 -21.10 -14.78
C TYR A 70 -7.15 -21.95 -13.51
N ASP A 71 -6.50 -23.13 -13.56
CA ASP A 71 -6.23 -23.92 -12.36
C ASP A 71 -5.05 -23.28 -11.59
N PRO A 72 -5.26 -22.76 -10.37
CA PRO A 72 -4.21 -22.12 -9.59
C PRO A 72 -3.06 -23.07 -9.20
N ALA A 73 -3.32 -24.38 -9.20
CA ALA A 73 -2.34 -25.41 -8.88
C ALA A 73 -1.52 -25.87 -10.12
N SER A 74 -1.87 -25.39 -11.32
CA SER A 74 -1.11 -25.69 -12.53
C SER A 74 0.22 -24.94 -12.60
N GLU A 75 1.21 -25.48 -13.32
CA GLU A 75 2.51 -24.83 -13.53
C GLU A 75 2.36 -23.42 -14.13
N ALA A 76 1.47 -23.26 -15.12
CA ALA A 76 1.17 -21.97 -15.73
C ALA A 76 0.50 -20.99 -14.73
N GLY A 77 -0.35 -21.49 -13.83
CA GLY A 77 -0.97 -20.71 -12.76
C GLY A 77 0.06 -20.19 -11.76
N LEU A 78 0.96 -21.06 -11.29
CA LEU A 78 2.05 -20.70 -10.38
C LEU A 78 3.02 -19.69 -11.01
N LEU A 79 3.38 -19.85 -12.28
CA LEU A 79 4.22 -18.90 -13.01
C LEU A 79 3.54 -17.52 -13.14
N THR A 80 2.24 -17.50 -13.46
CA THR A 80 1.48 -16.26 -13.59
C THR A 80 1.40 -15.52 -12.26
N VAL A 81 1.06 -16.22 -11.17
CA VAL A 81 1.01 -15.65 -9.81
C VAL A 81 2.40 -15.14 -9.39
N GLY A 82 3.46 -15.90 -9.65
CA GLY A 82 4.83 -15.51 -9.36
C GLY A 82 5.24 -14.22 -10.09
N PHE A 83 4.98 -14.13 -11.40
CA PHE A 83 5.28 -12.94 -12.19
C PHE A 83 4.47 -11.71 -11.75
N MET A 84 3.16 -11.87 -11.52
CA MET A 84 2.31 -10.80 -11.01
C MET A 84 2.77 -10.31 -9.63
N ASN A 85 3.15 -11.23 -8.74
CA ASN A 85 3.70 -10.88 -7.43
C ASN A 85 5.05 -10.15 -7.53
N ALA A 86 5.94 -10.56 -8.44
CA ALA A 86 7.21 -9.90 -8.66
C ALA A 86 7.03 -8.47 -9.20
N VAL A 87 6.16 -8.28 -10.20
CA VAL A 87 5.83 -6.94 -10.73
C VAL A 87 5.19 -6.08 -9.64
N SER A 88 4.21 -6.62 -8.91
CA SER A 88 3.53 -5.89 -7.83
C SER A 88 4.50 -5.49 -6.71
N SER A 89 5.40 -6.39 -6.30
CA SER A 89 6.40 -6.10 -5.26
C SER A 89 7.42 -5.07 -5.74
N GLY A 90 7.83 -5.12 -7.01
CA GLY A 90 8.72 -4.12 -7.61
C GLY A 90 8.12 -2.72 -7.63
N LEU A 91 6.85 -2.59 -8.04
CA LEU A 91 6.11 -1.32 -7.96
C LEU A 91 5.95 -0.87 -6.50
N LEU A 92 5.65 -1.81 -5.60
CA LEU A 92 5.76 -1.75 -4.14
C LEU A 92 6.97 -0.94 -3.66
N LEU A 93 8.13 -1.49 -3.97
CA LEU A 93 9.43 -0.97 -3.56
C LEU A 93 9.74 0.37 -4.21
N PHE A 94 9.39 0.55 -5.48
CA PHE A 94 9.59 1.82 -6.17
C PHE A 94 8.76 2.94 -5.53
N ALA A 95 7.46 2.74 -5.31
CA ALA A 95 6.60 3.72 -4.65
C ALA A 95 7.08 4.03 -3.24
N GLY A 96 7.42 3.01 -2.45
CA GLY A 96 7.91 3.18 -1.08
C GLY A 96 9.25 3.92 -1.00
N LEU A 97 10.24 3.52 -1.80
CA LEU A 97 11.60 4.05 -1.70
C LEU A 97 11.80 5.35 -2.47
N VAL A 98 11.27 5.43 -3.69
CA VAL A 98 11.52 6.54 -4.62
C VAL A 98 10.45 7.61 -4.48
N GLU A 99 9.18 7.25 -4.52
CA GLU A 99 8.11 8.26 -4.53
C GLU A 99 7.82 8.83 -3.14
N LEU A 100 7.91 7.99 -2.09
CA LEU A 100 7.63 8.41 -0.72
C LEU A 100 8.91 8.76 0.03
N LEU A 101 9.83 7.81 0.22
CA LEU A 101 10.96 8.02 1.13
C LEU A 101 11.98 9.03 0.59
N ALA A 102 12.29 8.99 -0.71
CA ALA A 102 13.21 9.96 -1.29
C ALA A 102 12.59 11.38 -1.29
N GLU A 103 11.32 11.52 -1.63
CA GLU A 103 10.64 12.83 -1.56
C GLU A 103 10.58 13.38 -0.13
N ASP A 104 10.28 12.52 0.86
CA ASP A 104 10.12 12.95 2.25
C ASP A 104 11.44 13.21 3.00
N PHE A 105 12.54 12.57 2.60
CA PHE A 105 13.83 12.69 3.30
C PHE A 105 14.94 13.35 2.49
N LEU A 106 14.89 13.28 1.16
CA LEU A 106 15.97 13.72 0.27
C LEU A 106 15.59 14.94 -0.61
N SER A 107 14.36 15.45 -0.52
CA SER A 107 14.00 16.71 -1.19
C SER A 107 14.67 17.93 -0.54
N ASP A 108 14.84 19.00 -1.33
CA ASP A 108 15.44 20.26 -0.86
C ASP A 108 14.65 20.86 0.33
N GLU A 109 13.32 20.80 0.27
CA GLU A 109 12.43 21.22 1.36
C GLU A 109 12.62 20.38 2.64
N SER A 110 12.81 19.06 2.50
CA SER A 110 13.12 18.18 3.62
C SER A 110 14.41 18.61 4.35
N TYR A 111 15.48 18.98 3.64
CA TYR A 111 16.74 19.40 4.29
C TYR A 111 16.62 20.67 5.13
N VAL A 112 15.60 21.50 4.84
CA VAL A 112 15.28 22.69 5.64
C VAL A 112 14.43 22.31 6.86
N VAL A 113 13.42 21.45 6.69
CA VAL A 113 12.44 21.09 7.73
C VAL A 113 12.98 20.02 8.71
N LEU A 114 13.67 19.00 8.21
CA LEU A 114 14.16 17.84 8.94
C LEU A 114 15.62 18.04 9.40
N ARG A 115 15.80 18.83 10.46
CA ARG A 115 17.12 19.04 11.10
C ARG A 115 17.21 18.45 12.50
N GLY A 116 18.41 17.96 12.84
CA GLY A 116 18.77 17.46 14.18
C GLY A 116 17.81 16.38 14.68
N LYS A 117 17.15 16.65 15.82
CA LYS A 117 16.24 15.70 16.49
C LYS A 117 15.05 15.29 15.63
N ARG A 118 14.51 16.19 14.79
CA ARG A 118 13.32 15.93 13.97
C ARG A 118 13.61 14.89 12.88
N ARG A 119 14.82 14.88 12.31
CA ARG A 119 15.26 13.88 11.33
C ARG A 119 15.38 12.49 11.96
N VAL A 120 15.95 12.41 13.16
CA VAL A 120 16.04 11.14 13.90
C VAL A 120 14.66 10.60 14.24
N GLN A 121 13.73 11.47 14.69
CA GLN A 121 12.35 11.08 14.96
C GLN A 121 11.65 10.56 13.70
N ALA A 122 11.83 11.22 12.55
CA ALA A 122 11.26 10.78 11.28
C ALA A 122 11.84 9.42 10.81
N CYS A 123 13.15 9.23 10.91
CA CYS A 123 13.76 7.92 10.60
C CYS A 123 13.24 6.84 11.55
N ALA A 124 13.13 7.14 12.85
CA ALA A 124 12.61 6.21 13.84
C ALA A 124 11.14 5.85 13.56
N SER A 125 10.31 6.79 13.11
CA SER A 125 8.93 6.50 12.72
C SER A 125 8.83 5.62 11.48
N VAL A 126 9.71 5.82 10.48
CA VAL A 126 9.75 4.96 9.27
C VAL A 126 10.15 3.53 9.66
N VAL A 127 11.23 3.38 10.43
CA VAL A 127 11.69 2.05 10.89
C VAL A 127 10.62 1.40 11.78
N GLY A 128 10.01 2.16 12.69
CA GLY A 128 8.93 1.67 13.54
C GLY A 128 7.72 1.19 12.73
N GLY A 129 7.27 1.95 11.74
CA GLY A 129 6.19 1.57 10.84
C GLY A 129 6.52 0.32 10.01
N ALA A 130 7.73 0.24 9.46
CA ALA A 130 8.19 -0.92 8.72
C ALA A 130 8.26 -2.18 9.60
N LEU A 131 8.75 -2.06 10.84
CA LEU A 131 8.79 -3.17 11.80
C LEU A 131 7.40 -3.63 12.20
N LEU A 132 6.47 -2.71 12.45
CA LEU A 132 5.07 -3.07 12.76
C LEU A 132 4.43 -3.82 11.59
N MET A 133 4.62 -3.33 10.36
CA MET A 133 4.12 -4.03 9.17
C MET A 133 4.80 -5.38 8.95
N ALA A 134 6.10 -5.50 9.20
CA ALA A 134 6.82 -6.77 9.13
C ALA A 134 6.34 -7.77 10.20
N MET A 135 6.04 -7.31 11.41
CA MET A 135 5.45 -8.14 12.45
C MET A 135 4.08 -8.64 12.03
N VAL A 136 3.20 -7.77 11.53
CA VAL A 136 1.89 -8.17 10.99
C VAL A 136 2.05 -9.20 9.87
N GLY A 137 3.02 -8.99 8.98
CA GLY A 137 3.34 -9.94 7.90
C GLY A 137 3.93 -11.27 8.36
N ALA A 138 4.64 -11.31 9.50
CA ALA A 138 5.21 -12.55 10.02
C ALA A 138 4.15 -13.55 10.50
N TRP A 139 2.97 -13.05 10.84
CA TRP A 139 1.83 -13.89 11.21
C TRP A 139 0.89 -14.17 10.05
N ALA A 140 1.08 -13.48 8.90
CA ALA A 140 0.25 -13.50 7.68
C ALA A 140 0.47 -14.71 6.76
#